data_AF-A0A967WT87-F1
#
_entry.id   AF-A0A967WT87-F1
#
_cell.length_a   1.000
_cell.length_b   1.000
_cell.length_c   1.000
_cell.angle_alpha   90.00
_cell.angle_beta   90.00
_cell.angle_gamma   90.00
#
_symmetry.space_group_name_H-M   'P 1'
#
loop_
_entity.id
_entity.type
_entity.pdbx_description
1 polymer ?
#
loop_
_entity_poly.entity_id
_entity_poly.type
_entity_poly.pdbx_seq_one_letter_code
_entity_poly.pdbx_strand_id
1 'polypeptide(L)' 'DTCHFYAGGSALHSIDSVDPRKIYIFHINDVEERPMETIEDAHRLLPGEGVIPLDDILAHLQGIGFDGLCS' A
#
# COMPACT_ATOMS: atom_id res chain seq x y z
N ASP A 1 -0.24 -5.05 1.41
CA ASP A 1 -1.24 -4.94 0.34
C ASP A 1 -1.69 -3.49 0.30
N THR A 2 -1.31 -2.78 -0.75
CA THR A 2 -1.61 -1.35 -0.91
C THR A 2 -3.10 -1.08 -1.12
N CYS A 3 -3.85 -1.96 -1.80
CA CYS A 3 -5.31 -1.81 -1.97
C CYS A 3 -6.01 -1.82 -0.61
N HIS A 4 -5.75 -2.84 0.23
CA HIS A 4 -6.38 -2.89 1.56
C HIS A 4 -5.92 -1.76 2.48
N PHE A 5 -4.66 -1.34 2.38
CA PHE A 5 -4.16 -0.21 3.15
C PHE A 5 -4.92 1.08 2.80
N TYR A 6 -5.07 1.37 1.50
CA TYR A 6 -5.77 2.53 0.98
C TYR A 6 -7.28 2.46 1.25
N ALA A 7 -7.94 1.36 0.86
CA ALA A 7 -9.38 1.14 1.08
C ALA A 7 -9.78 1.15 2.56
N GLY A 8 -8.88 0.71 3.45
CA GLY A 8 -9.08 0.76 4.90
C GLY A 8 -8.88 2.14 5.52
N GLY A 9 -8.51 3.16 4.73
CA GLY A 9 -8.23 4.51 5.25
C GLY A 9 -7.02 4.55 6.17
N SER A 10 -6.05 3.63 6.00
CA SER A 10 -4.86 3.58 6.84
C SER A 10 -4.00 4.83 6.61
N ALA A 11 -3.54 5.44 7.69
CA ALA A 11 -2.72 6.64 7.59
C ALA A 11 -1.27 6.27 7.24
N LEU A 12 -0.64 6.97 6.29
CA LEU A 12 0.74 6.69 5.84
C LEU A 12 1.74 6.60 7.00
N HIS A 13 1.66 7.53 7.95
CA HIS A 13 2.53 7.56 9.14
C HIS A 13 2.38 6.34 10.05
N SER A 14 1.34 5.50 9.89
CA SER A 14 1.25 4.26 10.66
C SER A 14 2.34 3.27 10.27
N ILE A 15 2.85 3.35 9.02
CA ILE A 15 3.96 2.51 8.54
C ILE A 15 5.22 2.73 9.38
N ASP A 16 5.49 3.98 9.78
CA ASP A 16 6.69 4.35 10.56
C ASP A 16 6.79 3.64 11.92
N SER A 17 5.67 3.12 12.43
CA SER A 17 5.59 2.40 13.70
C SER A 17 5.75 0.88 13.58
N VAL A 18 5.86 0.36 12.36
CA VAL A 18 5.93 -1.08 12.08
C VAL A 18 7.37 -1.56 12.15
N ASP A 19 7.62 -2.67 12.85
CA ASP A 19 8.90 -3.38 12.76
C ASP A 19 8.99 -4.04 11.37
N PRO A 20 9.94 -3.63 10.50
CA PRO A 20 10.02 -4.13 9.12
C PRO A 20 10.19 -5.66 9.06
N ARG A 21 10.79 -6.27 10.09
CA ARG A 21 11.01 -7.73 10.17
C ARG A 21 9.71 -8.52 10.38
N LYS A 22 8.61 -7.84 10.72
CA LYS A 22 7.28 -8.44 10.85
C LYS A 22 6.46 -8.34 9.56
N ILE A 23 6.96 -7.63 8.54
CA ILE A 23 6.37 -7.57 7.21
C ILE A 23 6.97 -8.73 6.41
N TYR A 24 6.23 -9.81 6.23
CA TYR A 24 6.72 -10.97 5.49
C TYR A 24 6.61 -10.80 3.98
N ILE A 25 5.53 -10.19 3.51
CA ILE A 25 5.24 -9.96 2.09
C ILE A 25 4.55 -8.61 1.96
N PHE A 26 5.02 -7.79 1.02
CA PHE A 26 4.37 -6.54 0.63
C PHE A 26 3.76 -6.70 -0.77
N HIS A 27 2.44 -6.80 -0.84
CA HIS A 27 1.72 -6.76 -2.13
C HIS A 27 1.55 -5.31 -2.59
N ILE A 28 2.00 -5.02 -3.81
CA ILE A 28 1.86 -3.75 -4.50
C ILE A 28 0.89 -3.88 -5.68
N ASN A 29 -0.12 -3.03 -5.67
CA ASN A 29 -1.11 -2.90 -6.72
C ASN A 29 -1.75 -1.52 -6.60
N ASP A 30 -2.44 -1.08 -7.63
CA ASP A 30 -3.16 0.18 -7.64
C ASP A 30 -4.67 -0.05 -7.68
N VAL A 31 -5.48 1.01 -7.69
CA VAL A 31 -6.95 0.92 -7.81
C VAL A 31 -7.53 2.05 -8.65
N GLU A 32 -8.69 1.80 -9.26
CA GLU A 32 -9.50 2.80 -9.96
C GLU A 32 -9.89 4.00 -9.06
N GLU A 33 -10.04 5.18 -9.65
CA GLU A 33 -10.51 6.39 -8.94
C GLU A 33 -11.98 6.27 -8.51
N ARG A 34 -12.20 5.97 -7.23
CA ARG A 34 -13.53 5.69 -6.67
C ARG A 34 -13.63 6.07 -5.20
N PRO A 35 -14.86 6.20 -4.66
CA PRO A 35 -15.05 6.35 -3.22
C PRO A 35 -14.41 5.17 -2.48
N MET A 36 -13.61 5.49 -1.46
CA MET A 36 -12.73 4.54 -0.77
C MET A 36 -13.49 3.34 -0.19
N GLU A 37 -14.68 3.59 0.36
CA GLU A 37 -15.60 2.61 0.93
C GLU A 37 -16.20 1.63 -0.09
N THR A 38 -16.04 1.91 -1.39
CA THR A 38 -16.52 1.05 -2.49
C THR A 38 -15.41 0.27 -3.18
N ILE A 39 -14.17 0.39 -2.70
CA ILE A 39 -13.03 -0.32 -3.29
C ILE A 39 -13.15 -1.81 -2.93
N GLU A 40 -12.96 -2.65 -3.94
CA GLU A 40 -13.01 -4.10 -3.84
C GLU A 40 -11.84 -4.66 -4.66
N ASP A 41 -11.50 -5.93 -4.46
CA ASP A 41 -10.38 -6.56 -5.17
C ASP A 41 -10.54 -6.57 -6.69
N ALA A 42 -11.78 -6.56 -7.19
CA ALA A 42 -12.07 -6.48 -8.62
C ALA A 42 -11.65 -5.15 -9.27
N HIS A 43 -11.40 -4.11 -8.47
CA HIS A 43 -11.01 -2.78 -8.93
C HIS A 43 -9.50 -2.55 -8.89
N ARG A 44 -8.70 -3.60 -8.64
CA ARG A 44 -7.24 -3.52 -8.64
C ARG A 44 -6.71 -3.29 -10.06
N LEU A 45 -5.74 -2.39 -10.16
CA LEU A 45 -4.98 -2.08 -11.37
C LEU A 45 -3.51 -2.43 -11.19
N LEU A 46 -2.73 -2.37 -12.28
CA LEU A 46 -1.29 -2.49 -12.18
C LEU A 46 -0.71 -1.27 -11.43
N PRO A 47 0.40 -1.42 -10.69
CA PRO A 47 1.05 -0.31 -9.98
C PRO A 47 1.31 0.89 -10.89
N GLY A 48 0.82 2.07 -10.51
CA GLY A 48 0.99 3.32 -11.26
C GLY A 48 -0.11 3.64 -12.27
N GLU A 49 -1.12 2.78 -12.42
CA GLU A 49 -2.28 3.04 -13.27
C GLU A 49 -3.49 3.62 -12.49
N GLY A 50 -3.37 3.81 -11.19
CA GLY A 50 -4.48 4.22 -10.32
C GLY A 50 -4.19 5.43 -9.43
N VAL A 51 -4.87 5.47 -8.29
CA VAL A 51 -4.90 6.64 -7.38
C VAL A 51 -4.22 6.43 -6.03
N ILE A 52 -3.66 5.25 -5.76
CA ILE A 52 -2.97 5.03 -4.49
C ILE A 52 -1.67 5.85 -4.47
N PRO A 53 -1.33 6.55 -3.37
CA PRO A 53 -0.06 7.25 -3.22
C PRO A 53 1.10 6.27 -3.00
N LEU A 54 1.44 5.49 -4.03
CA LEU A 54 2.41 4.39 -3.95
C LEU A 54 3.81 4.90 -3.61
N ASP A 55 4.25 6.02 -4.19
CA ASP A 55 5.56 6.62 -3.91
C ASP A 55 5.72 6.95 -2.43
N ASP A 56 4.68 7.51 -1.79
CA ASP A 56 4.69 7.82 -0.37
C ASP A 56 4.75 6.54 0.48
N ILE A 57 3.94 5.53 0.14
CA ILE A 57 3.95 4.22 0.84
C ILE A 57 5.34 3.58 0.76
N LEU A 58 5.95 3.59 -0.43
CA LEU A 58 7.28 3.04 -0.66
C LEU A 58 8.36 3.83 0.09
N ALA A 59 8.26 5.15 0.14
CA ALA A 59 9.16 6.00 0.91
C ALA A 59 9.10 5.70 2.41
N HIS A 60 7.89 5.51 2.97
CA HIS A 60 7.72 5.12 4.38
C HIS A 60 8.26 3.71 4.66
N LEU A 61 8.00 2.73 3.78
CA LEU A 61 8.55 1.38 3.91
C LEU A 61 10.09 1.38 3.86
N GLN A 62 10.67 2.15 2.94
CA GLN A 62 12.11 2.33 2.87
C GLN A 62 12.64 3.03 4.12
N GLY A 63 11.90 4.01 4.66
CA GLY A 63 12.26 4.75 5.88
C GLY A 63 12.35 3.86 7.13
N ILE A 64 11.49 2.84 7.24
CA ILE A 64 11.59 1.83 8.31
C ILE A 64 12.61 0.73 8.00
N GLY A 65 13.23 0.73 6.82
CA GLY A 65 14.24 -0.26 6.42
C GLY A 65 13.67 -1.59 5.94
N PHE A 66 12.47 -1.61 5.36
CA PHE A 66 11.93 -2.80 4.73
C PHE A 66 12.66 -3.10 3.41
N ASP A 67 13.20 -4.32 3.28
CA ASP A 67 13.93 -4.83 2.11
C ASP A 67 13.43 -6.22 1.66
N GLY A 68 12.23 -6.60 2.10
CA GLY A 68 11.64 -7.91 1.87
C GLY A 68 10.99 -8.09 0.50
N LEU A 69 10.27 -9.20 0.35
CA LEU A 69 9.57 -9.54 -0.90
C LEU A 69 8.46 -8.53 -1.20
N CYS A 70 8.54 -7.93 -2.39
CA CYS A 70 7.47 -7.18 -3.02
C CYS A 70 6.87 -8.00 -4.15
N SER A 71 5.54 -8.13 -4.17
CA SER A 71 4.79 -8.89 -5.19
C SER A 71 3.60 -8.11 -5.72
#